data_AF-K2BBX7-F1
#
_entry.id   AF-K2BBX7-F1
#
_cell.length_a   1.000
_cell.length_b   1.000
_cell.length_c   1.000
_cell.angle_alpha   90.00
_cell.angle_beta   90.00
_cell.angle_gamma   90.00
#
_symmetry.space_group_name_H-M   'P 1'
#
loop_
_entity.id
_entity.type
_entity.pdbx_description
1 polymer ?
#
loop_
_entity_poly.entity_id
_entity_poly.type
_entity_poly.pdbx_seq_one_letter_code
_entity_poly.pdbx_strand_id
1 'polypeptide(L)' 'LRVKGSVEFGKSYSQTLRRWHDTFNARWAEVAGMGFDDRFRRMWNFYLASCAGTFEGGNCDVTQITICRP' A
#
# COMPACT_ATOMS: atom_id res chain seq x y z
N LEU A 1 6.92 28.34 -10.32
CA LEU A 1 5.83 27.36 -10.03
C LEU A 1 5.30 27.69 -8.64
N ARG A 2 3.98 27.72 -8.43
CA ARG A 2 3.34 28.00 -7.15
C ARG A 2 2.52 26.79 -6.71
N VAL A 3 2.57 26.43 -5.43
CA VAL A 3 1.68 25.39 -4.86
C VAL A 3 0.29 25.99 -4.73
N LYS A 4 -0.70 25.33 -5.32
CA LYS A 4 -2.12 25.72 -5.27
C LYS A 4 -2.86 25.04 -4.12
N GLY A 5 -2.41 23.85 -3.71
CA GLY A 5 -2.97 23.10 -2.59
C GLY A 5 -2.36 21.71 -2.46
N SER A 6 -2.60 21.07 -1.31
CA SER A 6 -2.29 19.68 -1.05
C SER A 6 -3.52 18.94 -0.52
N VAL A 7 -3.56 17.63 -0.73
CA VAL A 7 -4.55 16.72 -0.15
C VAL A 7 -3.82 15.50 0.38
N GLU A 8 -3.96 15.24 1.67
CA GLU A 8 -3.39 14.11 2.39
C GLU A 8 -4.45 13.00 2.57
N PHE A 9 -4.10 11.77 2.21
CA PHE A 9 -5.05 10.64 2.22
C PHE A 9 -4.41 9.28 2.56
N GLY A 10 -3.42 9.28 3.45
CA GLY A 10 -2.69 8.07 3.88
C GLY A 10 -3.58 6.94 4.40
N LYS A 11 -4.70 7.24 5.07
CA LYS A 11 -5.68 6.22 5.50
C LYS A 11 -6.25 5.41 4.36
N SER A 12 -6.49 6.04 3.20
CA SER A 12 -6.91 5.35 1.99
C SER A 12 -5.86 4.34 1.53
N TYR A 13 -4.57 4.64 1.75
CA TYR A 13 -3.49 3.72 1.42
C TYR A 13 -3.41 2.52 2.38
N SER A 14 -3.71 2.70 3.67
CA SER A 14 -3.90 1.57 4.59
C SER A 14 -5.00 0.61 4.09
N GLN A 15 -6.14 1.15 3.65
CA GLN A 15 -7.23 0.35 3.09
C GLN A 15 -6.80 -0.38 1.80
N THR A 16 -6.07 0.29 0.92
CA THR A 16 -5.52 -0.32 -0.30
C THR A 16 -4.62 -1.52 0.03
N LEU A 17 -3.69 -1.36 0.97
CA LEU A 17 -2.77 -2.43 1.36
C LEU A 17 -3.48 -3.64 1.99
N ARG A 18 -4.54 -3.41 2.78
CA ARG A 18 -5.38 -4.49 3.32
C ARG A 18 -6.12 -5.24 2.21
N ARG A 19 -6.70 -4.52 1.24
CA ARG A 19 -7.36 -5.16 0.08
C ARG A 19 -6.38 -5.96 -0.77
N TRP A 20 -5.15 -5.48 -0.94
CA TRP A 20 -4.09 -6.24 -1.62
C TRP A 20 -3.68 -7.47 -0.82
N HIS A 21 -3.57 -7.38 0.50
CA HIS A 21 -3.28 -8.53 1.36
C HIS A 21 -4.34 -9.63 1.20
N ASP A 22 -5.62 -9.25 1.24
CA ASP A 22 -6.72 -10.20 1.09
C ASP A 22 -6.72 -10.84 -0.29
N THR A 23 -6.53 -10.03 -1.33
CA THR A 23 -6.46 -10.51 -2.72
C THR A 23 -5.26 -11.43 -2.94
N PHE A 24 -4.08 -11.08 -2.42
CA PHE A 24 -2.86 -11.87 -2.53
C PHE A 24 -3.02 -13.26 -1.92
N ASN A 25 -3.60 -13.35 -0.71
CA ASN A 25 -3.82 -14.63 -0.06
C ASN A 25 -4.93 -15.44 -0.75
N ALA A 26 -6.01 -14.78 -1.22
CA ALA A 26 -7.06 -15.44 -1.99
C ALA A 26 -6.54 -16.02 -3.32
N ARG A 27 -5.49 -15.42 -3.89
CA ARG A 27 -4.87 -15.80 -5.17
C ARG A 27 -3.55 -16.55 -4.99
N TRP A 28 -3.25 -17.03 -3.78
CA TRP A 28 -1.95 -17.65 -3.48
C TRP A 28 -1.64 -18.84 -4.40
N ALA A 29 -2.62 -19.67 -4.74
CA ALA A 29 -2.40 -20.82 -5.63
C ALA A 29 -1.83 -20.40 -7.01
N GLU A 30 -2.27 -19.27 -7.55
CA GLU A 30 -1.76 -18.72 -8.82
C GLU A 30 -0.32 -18.22 -8.65
N VAL A 31 -0.04 -17.51 -7.55
CA VAL A 31 1.30 -17.01 -7.22
C VAL A 31 2.28 -18.16 -6.97
N ALA A 32 1.87 -19.20 -6.24
CA ALA A 32 2.67 -20.40 -6.04
C ALA A 32 2.98 -21.10 -7.37
N GLY A 33 2.00 -21.14 -8.29
CA GLY A 33 2.18 -21.64 -9.65
C GLY A 33 3.21 -20.88 -10.49
N MET A 34 3.53 -19.63 -10.12
CA MET A 34 4.61 -18.84 -10.74
C MET A 34 6.01 -19.17 -10.19
N GLY A 35 6.12 -20.08 -9.20
CA GLY A 35 7.39 -20.49 -8.61
C GLY A 35 7.75 -19.80 -7.29
N PHE A 36 6.83 -19.03 -6.69
CA PHE A 36 7.04 -18.44 -5.37
C PHE A 36 6.72 -19.42 -4.24
N ASP A 37 7.53 -19.39 -3.18
CA ASP A 37 7.42 -20.32 -2.05
C ASP A 37 6.72 -19.71 -0.83
N ASP A 38 6.47 -20.54 0.19
CA ASP A 38 5.84 -20.08 1.43
C ASP A 38 6.69 -19.04 2.19
N ARG A 39 8.02 -19.04 2.00
CA ARG A 39 8.89 -18.01 2.56
C ARG A 39 8.54 -16.65 1.94
N PHE A 40 8.40 -16.59 0.62
CA PHE A 40 7.94 -15.40 -0.09
C PHE A 40 6.55 -14.97 0.38
N ARG A 41 5.60 -15.91 0.51
CA ARG A 41 4.25 -15.61 1.01
C ARG A 41 4.27 -14.92 2.37
N ARG A 42 5.04 -15.45 3.31
CA ARG A 42 5.17 -14.90 4.67
C ARG A 42 5.79 -13.51 4.66
N MET A 43 6.84 -13.32 3.87
CA MET A 43 7.48 -12.01 3.70
C MET A 43 6.50 -10.99 3.12
N TRP A 44 5.74 -11.37 2.09
CA TRP A 44 4.79 -10.47 1.43
C TRP A 44 3.60 -10.10 2.33
N ASN A 45 3.09 -11.06 3.09
CA ASN A 45 2.06 -10.80 4.10
C ASN A 45 2.56 -9.85 5.19
N PHE A 46 3.78 -10.06 5.67
CA PHE A 46 4.40 -9.14 6.63
C PHE A 46 4.53 -7.73 6.04
N TYR A 47 5.02 -7.60 4.80
CA TYR A 47 5.15 -6.32 4.12
C TYR A 47 3.80 -5.59 4.02
N LEU A 48 2.77 -6.23 3.46
CA LEU A 48 1.46 -5.59 3.27
C LEU A 48 0.80 -5.21 4.60
N ALA A 49 0.83 -6.10 5.60
CA ALA A 49 0.22 -5.84 6.90
C ALA A 49 0.94 -4.75 7.70
N SER A 50 2.28 -4.78 7.73
CA SER A 50 3.08 -3.78 8.44
C SER A 50 2.93 -2.40 7.81
N CYS A 51 3.02 -2.29 6.48
CA CYS A 51 2.79 -1.02 5.78
C CYS A 51 1.37 -0.50 6.02
N ALA A 52 0.34 -1.37 5.99
CA ALA A 52 -1.02 -0.96 6.29
C ALA A 52 -1.13 -0.37 7.71
N GLY A 53 -0.43 -0.96 8.68
CA GLY A 53 -0.31 -0.43 10.04
C GLY A 53 0.39 0.92 10.09
N THR A 54 1.49 1.10 9.36
CA THR A 54 2.24 2.37 9.30
C THR A 54 1.40 3.52 8.75
N PHE A 55 0.60 3.28 7.70
CA PHE A 55 -0.32 4.29 7.16
C PHE A 55 -1.54 4.54 8.06
N GLU A 56 -2.06 3.51 8.74
CA GLU A 56 -3.15 3.68 9.71
C GLU A 56 -2.70 4.48 10.94
N GLY A 57 -1.49 4.22 11.43
CA GLY A 57 -0.89 4.89 12.58
C GLY A 57 -0.39 6.31 12.31
N GLY A 58 -0.41 6.77 11.07
CA GLY A 58 0.06 8.11 10.68
C GLY A 58 1.57 8.27 10.66
N ASN A 59 2.34 7.18 10.74
CA ASN A 59 3.80 7.20 10.57
C ASN A 59 4.21 7.46 9.11
N CYS A 60 3.31 7.20 8.16
CA CYS A 60 3.46 7.56 6.75
C CYS A 60 2.14 8.13 6.22
N ASP A 61 2.24 8.94 5.16
CA ASP A 61 1.11 9.56 4.50
C ASP A 61 1.26 9.52 2.97
N VAL A 62 0.16 9.77 2.26
CA VAL A 62 0.12 9.96 0.81
C VAL A 62 -0.42 11.35 0.55
N THR A 63 0.38 12.19 -0.11
CA THR A 63 0.03 13.59 -0.38
C THR A 63 -0.03 13.85 -1.88
N GLN A 64 -1.15 14.39 -2.35
CA GLN A 64 -1.29 14.93 -3.70
C GLN A 64 -1.09 16.44 -3.66
N ILE A 65 -0.04 16.93 -4.33
CA ILE A 65 0.30 18.36 -4.39
C ILE A 65 -0.07 18.92 -5.76
N THR A 66 -0.89 19.96 -5.80
CA THR A 66 -1.25 20.68 -7.02
C THR A 66 -0.32 21.88 -7.21
N ILE A 67 0.32 21.97 -8.38
CA ILE A 67 1.27 23.04 -8.72
C ILE A 67 0.81 23.76 -9.99
N CYS A 68 0.84 25.10 -10.00
CA CYS A 68 0.54 25.92 -11.19
C CYS A 68 1.74 26.78 -11.61
N ARG A 69 1.82 27.11 -12.91
CA ARG A 69 2.68 28.19 -13.41
C ARG A 69 1.97 29.54 -13.20
N PRO A 70 2.75 30.65 -13.05
CA PRO A 70 2.21 31.96 -12.72
C PRO A 70 1.13 32.44 -13.67
#